data_AF-A0A158L0Y4-F1
#
_entry.id   AF-A0A158L0Y4-F1
#
_cell.length_a   1.000
_cell.length_b   1.000
_cell.length_c   1.000
_cell.angle_alpha   90.00
_cell.angle_beta   90.00
_cell.angle_gamma   90.00
#
_symmetry.space_group_name_H-M   'P 1'
#
loop_
_entity.id
_entity.type
_entity.pdbx_description
1 polymer ?
#
loop_
_entity_poly.entity_id
_entity_poly.type
_entity_poly.pdbx_seq_one_letter_code
_entity_poly.pdbx_strand_id
1 'polypeptide(L)'
;MDFNGQTITGLGPLSYEAQRGLYLHPTYAVTPSREPLGVLDAYIWARESKGADGVRPGIKEGTRWTEGYERVAEQAAALPATRLVYAADRESDIAALMVKAKESGHPCGLVTALAAQSHLA
;
A
#
# COMPACT_ATOMS: atom_id res chain seq x y z
N MET A 1 -7.90 10.72 -2.05
CA MET A 1 -8.34 12.07 -2.46
C MET A 1 -9.84 12.04 -2.70
N ASP A 2 -10.59 12.96 -2.09
CA ASP A 2 -12.04 13.11 -2.23
C ASP A 2 -12.33 14.33 -3.13
N PHE A 3 -13.19 14.17 -4.13
CA PHE A 3 -13.51 15.19 -5.14
C PHE A 3 -15.00 15.55 -5.18
N ASN A 4 -15.71 15.46 -4.05
CA ASN A 4 -17.12 15.84 -3.99
C ASN A 4 -17.37 17.27 -4.51
N GLY A 5 -18.36 17.41 -5.40
CA GLY A 5 -18.77 18.70 -5.98
C GLY A 5 -18.49 18.85 -7.48
N GLN A 6 -17.83 17.89 -8.11
CA GLN A 6 -17.59 17.87 -9.56
C GLN A 6 -17.87 16.49 -10.16
N THR A 7 -18.45 16.46 -11.36
CA THR A 7 -18.61 15.21 -12.13
C THR A 7 -17.31 14.93 -12.86
N ILE A 8 -16.51 13.99 -12.34
CA ILE A 8 -15.22 13.59 -12.92
C ILE A 8 -15.29 12.12 -13.32
N THR A 9 -14.98 11.85 -14.59
CA THR A 9 -14.90 10.48 -15.11
C THR A 9 -13.66 9.76 -14.57
N GLY A 10 -13.78 8.48 -14.22
CA GLY A 10 -12.67 7.66 -13.74
C GLY A 10 -12.47 7.66 -12.22
N LEU A 11 -13.36 8.29 -11.44
CA LEU A 11 -13.37 8.18 -9.98
C LEU A 11 -14.19 6.99 -9.50
N GLY A 12 -13.81 6.44 -8.33
CA GLY A 12 -14.51 5.34 -7.67
C GLY A 12 -15.05 5.72 -6.29
N PRO A 13 -15.95 4.91 -5.70
CA PRO A 13 -16.37 5.07 -4.32
C PRO A 13 -15.23 4.98 -3.30
N LEU A 14 -15.20 5.94 -2.36
CA LEU A 14 -14.37 5.90 -1.16
C LEU A 14 -15.11 5.16 -0.03
N SER A 15 -14.75 5.42 1.24
CA SER A 15 -15.33 4.77 2.42
C SER A 15 -16.86 4.68 2.39
N TYR A 16 -17.53 5.73 1.90
CA TYR A 16 -18.96 5.70 1.59
C TYR A 16 -19.20 5.63 0.08
N GLU A 17 -20.18 4.80 -0.33
CA GLU A 17 -20.54 4.61 -1.75
C GLU A 17 -21.01 5.90 -2.45
N ALA A 18 -21.42 6.94 -1.72
CA ALA A 18 -21.79 8.23 -2.29
C ALA A 18 -20.57 9.10 -2.65
N GLN A 19 -19.43 8.88 -1.99
CA GLN A 19 -18.21 9.66 -2.24
C GLN A 19 -17.59 9.28 -3.59
N ARG A 20 -16.85 10.21 -4.20
CA ARG A 20 -16.09 9.94 -5.42
C ARG A 20 -14.65 10.37 -5.25
N GLY A 21 -13.73 9.45 -5.50
CA GLY A 21 -12.31 9.72 -5.30
C GLY A 21 -11.37 8.66 -5.82
N LEU A 22 -10.10 8.85 -5.45
CA LEU A 22 -8.99 7.93 -5.67
C LEU A 22 -8.39 7.56 -4.32
N TYR A 23 -8.04 6.29 -4.16
CA TYR A 23 -7.14 5.87 -3.09
C TYR A 23 -5.69 6.03 -3.57
N LEU A 24 -4.82 6.38 -2.63
CA LEU A 24 -3.40 6.55 -2.86
C LEU A 24 -2.65 5.81 -1.77
N HIS A 25 -1.65 5.07 -2.18
CA HIS A 25 -0.71 4.40 -1.30
C HIS A 25 0.72 4.78 -1.73
N PRO A 26 1.22 5.94 -1.27
CA PRO A 26 2.56 6.39 -1.61
C PRO A 26 3.63 5.68 -0.78
N THR A 27 4.74 5.34 -1.44
CA THR A 27 5.99 4.93 -0.79
C THR A 27 6.87 6.17 -0.65
N TYR A 28 7.02 6.67 0.58
CA TYR A 28 7.78 7.87 0.88
C TYR A 28 9.14 7.54 1.50
N ALA A 29 10.22 8.06 0.93
CA ALA A 29 11.57 7.85 1.40
C ALA A 29 12.03 8.93 2.37
N VAL A 30 12.66 8.49 3.45
CA VAL A 30 13.27 9.34 4.47
C VAL A 30 14.57 8.69 4.96
N THR A 31 15.57 9.49 5.29
CA THR A 31 16.79 8.99 5.92
C THR A 31 16.59 8.75 7.43
N PRO A 32 17.46 7.97 8.10
CA PRO A 32 17.43 7.85 9.57
C PRO A 32 17.57 9.18 10.32
N SER A 33 18.24 10.17 9.71
CA SER A 33 18.35 11.54 10.22
C SER A 33 17.11 12.41 9.96
N ARG A 34 16.02 11.80 9.50
CA ARG A 34 14.73 12.44 9.18
C ARG A 34 14.79 13.40 7.99
N GLU A 35 15.73 13.19 7.08
CA GLU A 35 15.78 13.96 5.83
C GLU A 35 14.75 13.39 4.83
N PRO A 36 13.80 14.21 4.36
CA PRO A 36 12.80 13.79 3.39
C PRO A 36 13.42 13.66 1.99
N LEU A 37 13.44 12.45 1.42
CA LEU A 37 13.97 12.21 0.07
C LEU A 37 12.90 12.27 -1.01
N GLY A 38 11.62 12.17 -0.63
CA GLY A 38 10.49 12.30 -1.55
C GLY A 38 9.71 10.99 -1.76
N VAL A 39 8.79 11.01 -2.72
CA VAL A 39 7.96 9.84 -3.08
C VAL A 39 8.72 8.98 -4.09
N LEU A 40 8.89 7.70 -3.79
CA LEU A 40 9.54 6.71 -4.65
C LEU A 40 8.55 6.04 -5.61
N ASP A 41 7.34 5.81 -5.13
CA ASP A 41 6.28 5.13 -5.85
C ASP A 41 4.91 5.54 -5.30
N ALA A 42 3.84 5.37 -6.08
CA ALA A 42 2.48 5.54 -5.59
C ALA A 42 1.52 4.60 -6.30
N TYR A 43 0.94 3.66 -5.54
CA TYR A 43 -0.19 2.87 -6.02
C TYR A 43 -1.46 3.71 -5.92
N ILE A 44 -2.02 4.09 -7.06
CA ILE A 44 -3.20 4.97 -7.18
C ILE A 44 -4.30 4.20 -7.88
N TRP A 45 -5.50 4.17 -7.29
CA TRP A 45 -6.63 3.47 -7.90
C TRP A 45 -7.98 4.12 -7.61
N ALA A 46 -8.87 4.01 -8.60
CA ALA A 46 -10.29 4.18 -8.41
C ALA A 46 -10.87 2.83 -8.02
N ARG A 47 -11.57 2.77 -6.89
CA ARG A 47 -12.19 1.54 -6.42
C ARG A 47 -13.47 1.26 -7.23
N GLU A 48 -13.71 0.00 -7.61
CA GLU A 48 -14.95 -0.38 -8.30
C GLU A 48 -16.17 -0.27 -7.38
N SER A 49 -17.37 -0.01 -7.91
CA SER A 49 -18.61 -0.05 -7.13
C SER A 49 -18.97 -1.45 -6.66
N LYS A 50 -19.75 -1.54 -5.58
CA LYS A 50 -20.33 -2.83 -5.16
C LYS A 50 -21.32 -3.33 -6.21
N GLY A 51 -21.29 -4.63 -6.47
CA GLY A 51 -22.31 -5.33 -7.24
C GLY A 51 -23.65 -5.38 -6.51
N ALA A 52 -24.68 -5.90 -7.19
CA ALA A 52 -26.02 -6.07 -6.62
C ALA A 52 -26.05 -7.03 -5.41
N ASP A 53 -25.07 -7.92 -5.30
CA ASP A 53 -24.84 -8.82 -4.17
C ASP A 53 -24.11 -8.15 -2.99
N GLY A 54 -23.75 -6.87 -3.12
CA GLY A 54 -22.99 -6.11 -2.12
C GLY A 54 -21.49 -6.43 -2.11
N VAL A 55 -21.02 -7.33 -2.97
CA VAL A 55 -19.60 -7.70 -3.10
C VAL A 55 -18.90 -6.70 -4.00
N ARG A 56 -17.65 -6.37 -3.67
CA ARG A 56 -16.83 -5.52 -4.52
C ARG A 56 -15.93 -6.39 -5.41
N PRO A 57 -16.04 -6.26 -6.75
CA PRO A 57 -15.07 -6.88 -7.65
C PRO A 57 -13.73 -6.12 -7.61
N GLY A 58 -12.70 -6.74 -8.18
CA GLY A 58 -11.38 -6.10 -8.36
C GLY A 58 -10.30 -6.60 -7.40
N ILE A 59 -9.18 -5.86 -7.39
CA ILE A 59 -7.96 -6.22 -6.67
C ILE A 59 -8.17 -6.08 -5.17
N LYS A 60 -7.72 -7.07 -4.40
CA LYS A 60 -7.71 -6.99 -2.93
C LYS A 60 -6.84 -5.80 -2.53
N GLU A 61 -7.40 -4.88 -1.74
CA GLU A 61 -6.68 -3.65 -1.37
C GLU A 61 -5.32 -3.94 -0.71
N GLY A 62 -5.14 -5.11 -0.06
CA GLY A 62 -3.86 -5.55 0.52
C GLY A 62 -2.72 -5.74 -0.48
N THR A 63 -3.00 -5.91 -1.78
CA THR A 63 -1.98 -6.00 -2.85
C THR A 63 -1.08 -4.77 -2.91
N ARG A 64 -1.57 -3.60 -2.47
CA ARG A 64 -0.79 -2.36 -2.39
C ARG A 64 0.51 -2.53 -1.60
N TRP A 65 0.49 -3.35 -0.55
CA TRP A 65 1.66 -3.56 0.32
C TRP A 65 2.71 -4.45 -0.34
N THR A 66 2.27 -5.53 -0.99
CA THR A 66 3.18 -6.44 -1.70
C THR A 66 3.85 -5.74 -2.88
N GLU A 67 3.11 -4.92 -3.61
CA GLU A 67 3.67 -4.16 -4.73
C GLU A 67 4.62 -3.06 -4.25
N GLY A 68 4.25 -2.31 -3.21
CA GLY A 68 5.14 -1.32 -2.62
C GLY A 68 6.47 -1.92 -2.15
N TYR A 69 6.44 -3.11 -1.54
CA TYR A 69 7.65 -3.85 -1.18
C TYR A 69 8.47 -4.27 -2.41
N GLU A 70 7.83 -4.79 -3.47
CA GLU A 70 8.50 -5.16 -4.72
C GLU A 70 9.24 -3.96 -5.35
N ARG A 71 8.63 -2.76 -5.35
CA ARG A 71 9.27 -1.55 -5.88
C ARG A 71 10.51 -1.16 -5.09
N VAL A 72 10.47 -1.24 -3.75
CA VAL A 72 11.65 -0.96 -2.91
C VAL A 72 12.70 -2.06 -3.01
N ALA A 73 12.28 -3.32 -3.18
CA ALA A 73 13.16 -4.45 -3.41
C ALA A 73 13.96 -4.30 -4.73
N GLU A 74 13.30 -3.87 -5.81
CA GLU A 74 13.93 -3.55 -7.09
C GLU A 74 14.97 -2.43 -6.93
N GLN A 75 14.64 -1.37 -6.20
CA GLN A 75 15.57 -0.26 -5.93
C GLN A 75 16.77 -0.69 -5.08
N ALA A 76 16.57 -1.57 -4.11
CA ALA A 76 17.66 -2.06 -3.27
C ALA A 76 18.72 -2.80 -4.08
N ALA A 77 18.32 -3.54 -5.12
CA ALA A 77 19.25 -4.19 -6.04
C ALA A 77 20.11 -3.19 -6.84
N ALA A 78 19.56 -2.00 -7.16
CA ALA A 78 20.27 -0.93 -7.85
C ALA A 78 21.18 -0.11 -6.91
N LEU A 79 21.01 -0.22 -5.59
CA LEU A 79 21.72 0.56 -4.58
C LEU A 79 22.48 -0.35 -3.60
N PRO A 80 23.47 -1.14 -4.05
CA PRO A 80 24.14 -2.14 -3.21
C PRO A 80 24.91 -1.53 -2.01
N ALA A 81 25.26 -0.25 -2.08
CA ALA A 81 25.90 0.49 -0.99
C ALA A 81 24.90 1.13 -0.01
N THR A 82 23.59 0.99 -0.24
CA THR A 82 22.55 1.62 0.58
C THR A 82 21.53 0.58 1.04
N ARG A 83 21.35 0.48 2.36
CA ARG A 83 20.32 -0.40 2.92
C ARG A 83 18.96 0.28 2.87
N LEU A 84 18.03 -0.29 2.12
CA LEU A 84 16.63 0.11 2.15
C LEU A 84 15.83 -0.73 3.16
N VAL A 85 14.86 -0.09 3.81
CA VAL A 85 13.92 -0.74 4.73
C VAL A 85 12.51 -0.26 4.38
N TYR A 86 11.64 -1.21 4.03
CA TYR A 86 10.22 -0.96 3.85
C TYR A 86 9.53 -0.98 5.22
N ALA A 87 9.15 0.20 5.70
CA ALA A 87 8.47 0.38 6.98
C ALA A 87 6.99 0.68 6.76
N ALA A 88 6.12 -0.10 7.39
CA ALA A 88 4.68 -0.03 7.21
C ALA A 88 3.92 -0.21 8.54
N ASP A 89 2.70 0.31 8.60
CA ASP A 89 1.88 0.27 9.81
C ASP A 89 1.19 -1.10 9.99
N ARG A 90 0.27 -1.18 10.95
CA ARG A 90 -0.41 -2.43 11.32
C ARG A 90 -1.30 -3.02 10.23
N GLU A 91 -1.73 -2.24 9.24
CA GLU A 91 -2.53 -2.77 8.13
C GLU A 91 -1.68 -3.63 7.17
N SER A 92 -0.37 -3.48 7.24
CA SER A 92 0.59 -4.29 6.48
C SER A 92 0.94 -5.63 7.14
N ASP A 93 0.40 -5.90 8.34
CA ASP A 93 0.57 -7.17 9.04
C ASP A 93 -0.27 -8.29 8.38
N ILE A 94 0.10 -8.65 7.16
CA ILE A 94 -0.59 -9.61 6.31
C ILE A 94 0.40 -10.66 5.80
N ALA A 95 0.08 -11.95 5.97
CA ALA A 95 0.97 -13.05 5.60
C ALA A 95 1.49 -12.96 4.14
N ALA A 96 0.70 -12.42 3.22
CA ALA A 96 1.09 -12.22 1.82
C ALA A 96 2.35 -11.34 1.67
N LEU A 97 2.52 -10.31 2.51
CA LEU A 97 3.69 -9.43 2.47
C LEU A 97 4.95 -10.15 2.96
N MET A 98 4.83 -10.93 4.05
CA MET A 98 5.94 -11.69 4.61
C MET A 98 6.38 -12.81 3.67
N VAL A 99 5.42 -13.48 3.02
CA VAL A 99 5.70 -14.47 1.96
C VAL A 99 6.42 -13.80 0.79
N LYS A 100 5.94 -12.64 0.33
CA LYS A 100 6.58 -11.89 -0.77
C LYS A 100 8.03 -11.51 -0.44
N ALA A 101 8.26 -10.99 0.76
CA ALA A 101 9.61 -10.66 1.22
C ALA A 101 10.53 -11.89 1.20
N LYS A 102 10.03 -13.03 1.67
CA LYS A 102 10.76 -14.31 1.63
C LYS A 102 11.06 -14.79 0.21
N GLU A 103 10.06 -14.79 -0.67
CA GLU A 103 10.21 -15.25 -2.07
C GLU A 103 11.20 -14.39 -2.86
N SER A 104 11.26 -13.08 -2.57
CA SER A 104 12.22 -12.17 -3.18
C SER A 104 13.66 -12.32 -2.67
N GLY A 105 13.89 -13.09 -1.60
CA GLY A 105 15.21 -13.25 -0.98
C GLY A 105 15.60 -12.09 -0.05
N HIS A 106 14.66 -11.28 0.40
CA HIS A 106 14.87 -10.11 1.28
C HIS A 106 15.93 -9.10 0.78
N PRO A 107 15.82 -8.58 -0.45
CA PRO A 107 16.75 -7.58 -0.97
C PRO A 107 16.67 -6.25 -0.19
N CYS A 108 15.53 -5.97 0.45
CA CYS A 108 15.36 -4.89 1.42
C CYS A 108 14.78 -5.42 2.75
N GLY A 109 15.02 -4.69 3.84
CA GLY A 109 14.42 -5.01 5.14
C GLY A 109 12.91 -4.74 5.14
N LEU A 110 12.16 -5.48 5.96
CA LEU A 110 10.73 -5.27 6.19
C LEU A 110 10.49 -5.01 7.68
N VAL A 111 9.76 -3.93 8.00
CA VAL A 111 9.28 -3.62 9.35
C VAL A 111 7.80 -3.33 9.28
N THR A 112 6.99 -4.13 9.97
CA THR A 112 5.54 -3.92 10.11
C THR A 112 5.19 -3.70 11.58
N ALA A 113 4.25 -2.81 11.87
CA ALA A 113 3.66 -2.78 13.20
C ALA A 113 2.73 -4.00 13.37
N LEU A 114 2.68 -4.59 14.57
CA LEU A 114 1.84 -5.77 14.82
C LEU A 114 0.36 -5.37 14.88
N ALA A 115 -0.51 -6.10 14.18
CA ALA A 115 -1.94 -6.04 14.41
C ALA A 115 -2.28 -6.85 15.66
N ALA A 116 -2.85 -6.21 16.69
CA ALA A 116 -3.34 -6.94 17.86
C ALA A 116 -4.41 -7.94 17.41
N GLN A 117 -4.20 -9.23 17.70
CA GLN A 117 -5.23 -10.25 17.53
C GLN A 117 -6.34 -9.95 18.54
N SER A 118 -7.46 -9.40 18.07
CA SER A 118 -8.68 -9.31 18.86
C SER A 118 -9.24 -10.72 19.02
N HIS A 119 -8.74 -11.46 20.00
CA HIS A 119 -9.44 -12.61 20.55
C HIS A 119 -10.68 -12.09 21.27
N LEU A 120 -11.77 -11.92 20.53
CA LEU A 120 -13.09 -11.94 21.15
C LEU A 120 -13.34 -13.39 21.58
N ALA A 121 -13.34 -13.60 22.89
CA ALA A 121 -13.83 -14.81 23.54
C ALA A 121 -15.34 -14.94 23.36
#